data_AF-A0A7W6WDX6-F1
#
_entry.id   AF-A0A7W6WDX6-F1
#
_cell.length_a   1.000
_cell.length_b   1.000
_cell.length_c   1.000
_cell.angle_alpha   90.00
_cell.angle_beta   90.00
_cell.angle_gamma   90.00
#
_symmetry.space_group_name_H-M   'P 1'
#
loop_
_entity.id
_entity.type
_entity.pdbx_description
1 polymer ?
#
loop_
_entity_poly.entity_id
_entity_poly.type
_entity_poly.pdbx_seq_one_letter_code
_entity_poly.pdbx_strand_id
1 'polypeptide(L)'
;MRYLTLADVRALRSGELVADGRKLLIADATVQEDLARLVKSAADPKSILWCGSPGLAIALADYVGRGNEIAPSAVTTSVNLFVIGSVNPQSREQCSRLISTGNVRQIIIDSEAASRSPALAAERAAAEYDQFGSGGDIILTTSEGSASAKPRSIATALSQAVRAVMGSHPVTGLFLTGGDTAESVLSELEINSLELLSEVEPGIPVGRTTGPHPIHIITKAGGFGSPHILLKSAELLRGLWLGDKK
;
A
#
# COMPACT_ATOMS: atom_id res chain seq x y z
N MET A 1 -28.66 -19.02 -13.46
CA MET A 1 -27.32 -19.24 -12.88
C MET A 1 -26.82 -20.58 -13.39
N ARG A 2 -25.57 -20.68 -13.85
CA ARG A 2 -24.94 -21.92 -14.30
C ARG A 2 -23.68 -22.16 -13.48
N TYR A 3 -23.46 -23.41 -13.09
CA TYR A 3 -22.22 -23.83 -12.45
C TYR A 3 -21.36 -24.56 -13.48
N LEU A 4 -20.06 -24.26 -13.50
CA LEU A 4 -19.05 -25.03 -14.19
C LEU A 4 -18.23 -25.76 -13.13
N THR A 5 -18.32 -27.08 -13.14
CA THR A 5 -17.46 -27.92 -12.30
C THR A 5 -16.00 -27.79 -12.75
N LEU A 6 -15.08 -28.28 -11.92
CA LEU A 6 -13.66 -28.31 -12.28
C LEU A 6 -13.40 -29.05 -13.60
N ALA A 7 -14.16 -30.11 -13.89
CA ALA A 7 -14.06 -30.85 -15.14
C ALA A 7 -14.54 -30.02 -16.34
N ASP A 8 -15.65 -29.28 -16.17
CA ASP A 8 -16.17 -28.38 -17.19
C ASP A 8 -15.15 -27.29 -17.52
N VAL A 9 -14.59 -26.62 -16.51
CA VAL A 9 -13.59 -25.56 -16.68
C VAL A 9 -12.35 -26.06 -17.42
N ARG A 10 -11.88 -27.27 -17.09
CA ARG A 10 -10.71 -27.89 -17.72
C ARG A 10 -10.96 -28.34 -19.16
N ALA A 11 -12.22 -28.60 -19.52
CA ALA A 11 -12.63 -28.96 -20.88
C ALA A 11 -12.83 -27.74 -21.79
N LEU A 12 -12.97 -26.53 -21.24
CA LEU A 12 -13.19 -25.30 -22.00
C LEU A 12 -12.06 -25.04 -23.02
N ARG A 13 -12.47 -24.70 -24.24
CA ARG A 13 -11.61 -24.25 -25.32
C ARG A 13 -11.61 -22.73 -25.44
N SER A 14 -10.56 -22.19 -26.07
CA SER A 14 -10.50 -20.76 -26.34
C SER A 14 -11.65 -20.32 -27.23
N GLY A 15 -12.34 -19.24 -26.83
CA GLY A 15 -13.50 -18.71 -27.53
C GLY A 15 -14.83 -19.45 -27.32
N GLU A 16 -14.88 -20.48 -26.47
CA GLU A 16 -16.09 -21.26 -26.21
C GLU A 16 -17.07 -20.54 -25.26
N LEU A 17 -16.55 -19.73 -24.34
CA LEU A 17 -17.36 -19.00 -23.38
C LEU A 17 -17.84 -17.68 -24.01
N VAL A 18 -19.14 -17.58 -24.25
CA VAL A 18 -19.80 -16.40 -24.82
C VAL A 18 -20.79 -15.80 -23.83
N ALA A 19 -20.85 -14.46 -23.80
CA ALA A 19 -21.89 -13.74 -23.09
C ALA A 19 -23.22 -13.92 -23.85
N ASP A 20 -24.12 -14.74 -23.31
CA ASP A 20 -25.36 -15.15 -23.98
C ASP A 20 -26.63 -14.74 -23.22
N GLY A 21 -26.58 -13.58 -22.56
CA GLY A 21 -27.71 -13.04 -21.80
C GLY A 21 -28.03 -13.78 -20.50
N ARG A 22 -27.27 -14.83 -20.14
CA ARG A 22 -27.35 -15.48 -18.83
C ARG A 22 -26.91 -14.53 -17.71
N LYS A 23 -27.61 -14.58 -16.57
CA LYS A 23 -27.41 -13.62 -15.45
C LYS A 23 -26.17 -13.87 -14.59
N LEU A 24 -25.66 -15.11 -14.50
CA LEU A 24 -24.54 -15.46 -13.62
C LEU A 24 -23.96 -16.84 -13.96
N LEU A 25 -22.64 -16.93 -14.05
CA LEU A 25 -21.87 -18.17 -14.18
C LEU A 25 -20.88 -18.26 -13.01
N ILE A 26 -20.88 -19.40 -12.33
CA ILE A 26 -19.97 -19.70 -11.21
C ILE A 26 -19.09 -20.86 -11.66
N ALA A 27 -17.77 -20.73 -11.54
CA ALA A 27 -16.82 -21.70 -12.02
C ALA A 27 -15.88 -22.15 -10.90
N ASP A 28 -15.67 -23.47 -10.78
CA ASP A 28 -14.69 -24.02 -9.88
C ASP A 28 -13.27 -23.71 -10.35
N ALA A 29 -12.39 -23.41 -9.40
CA ALA A 29 -10.96 -23.33 -9.62
C ALA A 29 -10.22 -23.82 -8.38
N THR A 30 -9.18 -24.62 -8.59
CA THR A 30 -8.32 -25.16 -7.54
C THR A 30 -6.87 -24.70 -7.67
N VAL A 31 -6.48 -24.31 -8.88
CA VAL A 31 -5.15 -23.79 -9.21
C VAL A 31 -5.26 -22.59 -10.16
N GLN A 32 -4.19 -21.81 -10.29
CA GLN A 32 -4.18 -20.61 -11.12
C GLN A 32 -4.44 -20.91 -12.60
N GLU A 33 -4.04 -22.09 -13.08
CA GLU A 33 -4.28 -22.57 -14.44
C GLU A 33 -5.76 -22.79 -14.76
N ASP A 34 -6.59 -23.09 -13.76
CA ASP A 34 -8.04 -23.23 -13.94
C ASP A 34 -8.64 -21.84 -14.26
N LEU A 35 -8.24 -20.80 -13.51
CA LEU A 35 -8.66 -19.41 -13.72
C LEU A 35 -8.15 -18.85 -15.05
N ALA A 36 -6.87 -19.10 -15.36
CA ALA A 36 -6.27 -18.69 -16.64
C ALA A 36 -7.00 -19.33 -17.84
N ARG A 37 -7.39 -20.60 -17.72
CA ARG A 37 -8.18 -21.27 -18.76
C ARG A 37 -9.57 -20.68 -18.88
N LEU A 38 -10.25 -20.39 -17.76
CA LEU A 38 -11.56 -19.74 -17.78
C LEU A 38 -11.51 -18.39 -18.51
N VAL A 39 -10.54 -17.53 -18.21
CA VAL A 39 -10.37 -16.23 -18.90
C VAL A 39 -10.08 -16.42 -20.39
N LYS A 40 -9.14 -17.30 -20.75
CA LYS A 40 -8.80 -17.59 -22.16
C LYS A 40 -9.92 -18.26 -22.96
N SER A 41 -10.87 -18.89 -22.26
CA SER A 41 -12.05 -19.51 -22.88
C SER A 41 -13.06 -18.49 -23.39
N ALA A 42 -13.05 -17.26 -22.85
CA ALA A 42 -13.99 -16.23 -23.26
C ALA A 42 -13.69 -15.74 -24.69
N ALA A 43 -14.71 -15.76 -25.54
CA ALA A 43 -14.63 -15.25 -26.92
C ALA A 43 -14.35 -13.75 -26.95
N ASP A 44 -14.98 -13.01 -26.04
CA ASP A 44 -14.67 -11.62 -25.77
C ASP A 44 -14.69 -11.40 -24.25
N PRO A 45 -13.53 -11.45 -23.57
CA PRO A 45 -13.47 -11.22 -22.13
C PRO A 45 -13.97 -9.83 -21.71
N LYS A 46 -13.98 -8.83 -22.59
CA LYS A 46 -14.48 -7.48 -22.29
C LYS A 46 -16.01 -7.42 -22.24
N SER A 47 -16.68 -8.40 -22.86
CA SER A 47 -18.15 -8.53 -22.82
C SER A 47 -18.67 -9.15 -21.50
N ILE A 48 -17.78 -9.62 -20.62
CA ILE A 48 -18.12 -10.33 -19.39
C ILE A 48 -17.78 -9.46 -18.17
N LEU A 49 -18.74 -9.30 -17.26
CA LEU A 49 -18.46 -8.76 -15.94
C LEU A 49 -17.82 -9.84 -15.07
N TRP A 50 -16.49 -9.79 -14.93
CA TRP A 50 -15.74 -10.70 -14.08
C TRP A 50 -15.91 -10.33 -12.60
N CYS A 51 -16.19 -11.32 -11.76
CA CYS A 51 -16.32 -11.15 -10.31
C CYS A 51 -15.55 -12.26 -9.61
N GLY A 52 -14.55 -11.90 -8.82
CA GLY A 52 -13.66 -12.86 -8.15
C GLY A 52 -12.63 -12.18 -7.27
N SER A 53 -11.78 -12.99 -6.65
CA SER A 53 -10.68 -12.58 -5.77
C SER A 53 -9.40 -12.30 -6.58
N PRO A 54 -8.25 -11.99 -5.93
CA PRO A 54 -7.00 -11.69 -6.63
C PRO A 54 -6.54 -12.76 -7.63
N GLY A 55 -6.86 -14.04 -7.41
CA GLY A 55 -6.53 -15.10 -8.37
C GLY A 55 -7.13 -14.87 -9.75
N LEU A 56 -8.39 -14.41 -9.81
CA LEU A 56 -9.03 -14.08 -11.09
C LEU A 56 -8.43 -12.82 -11.70
N ALA A 57 -8.10 -11.82 -10.88
CA ALA A 57 -7.44 -10.61 -11.34
C ALA A 57 -6.07 -10.91 -11.99
N ILE A 58 -5.29 -11.83 -11.42
CA ILE A 58 -4.02 -12.31 -12.01
C ILE A 58 -4.26 -12.94 -13.38
N ALA A 59 -5.25 -13.84 -13.49
CA ALA A 59 -5.58 -14.49 -14.76
C ALA A 59 -6.01 -13.48 -15.85
N LEU A 60 -6.72 -12.43 -15.47
CA LEU A 60 -7.08 -11.33 -16.36
C LEU A 60 -5.87 -10.48 -16.76
N ALA A 61 -4.99 -10.17 -15.81
CA ALA A 61 -3.76 -9.41 -16.08
C ALA A 61 -2.84 -10.17 -17.06
N ASP A 62 -2.67 -11.48 -16.87
CA ASP A 62 -1.91 -12.34 -17.78
C ASP A 62 -2.51 -12.40 -19.19
N TYR A 63 -3.85 -12.33 -19.29
CA TYR A 63 -4.54 -12.28 -20.58
C TYR A 63 -4.33 -10.95 -21.31
N VAL A 64 -4.37 -9.83 -20.58
CA VAL A 64 -4.16 -8.48 -21.15
C VAL A 64 -2.70 -8.28 -21.56
N GLY A 65 -1.76 -8.90 -20.85
CA GLY A 65 -0.33 -8.80 -21.12
C GLY A 65 0.36 -7.72 -20.27
N ARG A 66 1.71 -7.70 -20.31
CA ARG A 66 2.52 -6.76 -19.54
C ARG A 66 2.48 -5.35 -20.13
N GLY A 67 2.34 -4.36 -19.24
CA GLY A 67 2.69 -2.96 -19.56
C GLY A 67 4.21 -2.75 -19.62
N ASN A 68 4.63 -1.52 -19.93
CA ASN A 68 6.04 -1.15 -19.92
C ASN A 68 6.64 -1.28 -18.51
N GLU A 69 7.84 -1.85 -18.41
CA GLU A 69 8.61 -1.87 -17.16
C GLU A 69 9.13 -0.47 -16.83
N ILE A 70 9.05 -0.09 -15.55
CA ILE A 70 9.59 1.16 -15.05
C ILE A 70 11.04 0.92 -14.66
N ALA A 71 11.98 1.61 -15.33
CA ALA A 71 13.40 1.49 -15.05
C ALA A 71 13.77 2.23 -13.74
N PRO A 72 14.65 1.67 -12.89
CA PRO A 72 15.21 2.37 -11.73
C PRO A 72 16.10 3.54 -12.17
N SER A 73 16.14 4.62 -11.38
CA SER A 73 17.03 5.77 -11.60
C SER A 73 17.67 6.23 -10.28
N ALA A 74 18.86 6.84 -10.36
CA ALA A 74 19.72 7.11 -9.20
C ALA A 74 19.70 8.60 -8.80
N VAL A 75 19.01 8.92 -7.68
CA VAL A 75 19.21 10.15 -6.90
C VAL A 75 19.30 9.78 -5.41
N THR A 76 20.12 10.51 -4.66
CA THR A 76 20.74 10.07 -3.40
C THR A 76 20.33 10.86 -2.14
N THR A 77 19.23 11.61 -2.15
CA THR A 77 18.77 12.34 -0.93
C THR A 77 17.25 12.30 -0.77
N SER A 78 16.71 11.12 -0.46
CA SER A 78 15.30 10.91 -0.09
C SER A 78 15.15 10.75 1.42
N VAL A 79 14.26 11.51 2.05
CA VAL A 79 13.74 11.15 3.39
C VAL A 79 12.54 10.23 3.17
N ASN A 80 12.59 9.03 3.75
CA ASN A 80 11.41 8.16 3.78
C ASN A 80 10.68 8.32 5.11
N LEU A 81 9.36 8.41 5.04
CA LEU A 81 8.49 8.50 6.19
C LEU A 81 7.66 7.21 6.32
N PHE A 82 7.85 6.50 7.42
CA PHE A 82 7.12 5.30 7.78
C PHE A 82 6.06 5.63 8.81
N VAL A 83 4.79 5.45 8.48
CA VAL A 83 3.65 5.73 9.37
C VAL A 83 3.04 4.40 9.80
N ILE A 84 3.30 4.03 11.05
CA ILE A 84 2.93 2.74 11.63
C ILE A 84 1.81 2.96 12.66
N GLY A 85 0.56 3.05 12.17
CA GLY A 85 -0.62 3.16 13.03
C GLY A 85 -1.28 1.82 13.37
N SER A 86 -0.81 0.72 12.77
CA SER A 86 -1.35 -0.61 13.06
C SER A 86 -0.96 -1.10 14.47
N VAL A 87 -1.95 -1.56 15.23
CA VAL A 87 -1.75 -2.23 16.53
C VAL A 87 -1.38 -3.71 16.42
N ASN A 88 -1.26 -4.25 15.20
CA ASN A 88 -0.94 -5.66 14.98
C ASN A 88 0.49 -5.99 15.47
N PRO A 89 0.70 -7.07 16.24
CA PRO A 89 2.02 -7.47 16.74
C PRO A 89 3.09 -7.63 15.65
N GLN A 90 2.71 -8.14 14.48
CA GLN A 90 3.62 -8.31 13.34
C GLN A 90 4.11 -6.97 12.80
N SER A 91 3.24 -5.95 12.70
CA SER A 91 3.67 -4.60 12.30
C SER A 91 4.63 -3.98 13.32
N ARG A 92 4.44 -4.27 14.62
CA ARG A 92 5.35 -3.82 15.68
C ARG A 92 6.71 -4.50 15.59
N GLU A 93 6.73 -5.82 15.35
CA GLU A 93 7.99 -6.56 15.16
C GLU A 93 8.75 -6.07 13.93
N GLN A 94 8.05 -5.89 12.80
CA GLN A 94 8.61 -5.31 11.58
C GLN A 94 9.22 -3.93 11.87
N CYS A 95 8.53 -3.09 12.63
CA CYS A 95 8.98 -1.75 13.04
C CYS A 95 10.26 -1.82 13.89
N SER A 96 10.27 -2.66 14.93
CA SER A 96 11.45 -2.87 15.78
C SER A 96 12.68 -3.32 14.98
N ARG A 97 12.48 -4.17 13.95
CA ARG A 97 13.55 -4.60 13.05
C ARG A 97 14.13 -3.43 12.25
N LEU A 98 13.30 -2.56 11.69
CA LEU A 98 13.79 -1.37 10.97
C LEU A 98 14.52 -0.40 11.92
N ILE A 99 14.00 -0.16 13.12
CA ILE A 99 14.64 0.66 14.15
C ILE A 99 16.02 0.11 14.53
N SER A 100 16.15 -1.21 14.66
CA SER A 100 17.40 -1.86 15.05
C SER A 100 18.57 -1.65 14.06
N THR A 101 18.29 -1.16 12.85
CA THR A 101 19.33 -0.79 11.87
C THR A 101 20.13 0.46 12.27
N GLY A 102 19.60 1.30 13.17
CA GLY A 102 20.22 2.56 13.58
C GLY A 102 20.11 3.70 12.56
N ASN A 103 19.52 3.46 11.38
CA ASN A 103 19.40 4.43 10.28
C ASN A 103 18.05 5.14 10.23
N VAL A 104 17.18 4.90 11.21
CA VAL A 104 15.81 5.39 11.24
C VAL A 104 15.51 5.98 12.61
N ARG A 105 14.90 7.17 12.63
CA ARG A 105 14.47 7.81 13.86
C ARG A 105 13.00 7.53 14.14
N GLN A 106 12.71 7.02 15.32
CA GLN A 106 11.33 6.85 15.78
C GLN A 106 10.86 8.11 16.52
N ILE A 107 9.66 8.55 16.17
CA ILE A 107 8.86 9.54 16.90
C ILE A 107 7.56 8.84 17.32
N ILE A 108 7.22 8.99 18.60
CA ILE A 108 6.07 8.30 19.21
C ILE A 108 5.01 9.35 19.54
N ILE A 109 3.88 9.28 18.85
CA ILE A 109 2.70 10.05 19.20
C ILE A 109 2.01 9.37 20.38
N ASP A 110 1.87 10.08 21.49
CA ASP A 110 1.14 9.54 22.63
C ASP A 110 -0.35 9.37 22.32
N SER A 111 -0.85 8.13 22.47
CA SER A 111 -2.22 7.75 22.14
C SER A 111 -3.26 8.50 22.98
N GLU A 112 -2.98 8.82 24.25
CA GLU A 112 -3.91 9.58 25.08
C GLU A 112 -3.93 11.06 24.70
N ALA A 113 -2.75 11.66 24.48
CA ALA A 113 -2.62 13.03 24.00
C ALA A 113 -3.33 13.19 22.65
N ALA A 114 -3.11 12.29 21.71
CA ALA A 114 -3.80 12.26 20.42
C ALA A 114 -5.33 12.10 20.59
N SER A 115 -5.78 11.29 21.54
CA SER A 115 -7.20 11.10 21.83
C SER A 115 -7.87 12.33 22.47
N ARG A 116 -7.10 13.18 23.15
CA ARG A 116 -7.57 14.44 23.76
C ARG A 116 -7.49 15.62 22.78
N SER A 117 -6.38 15.75 22.05
CA SER A 117 -6.13 16.80 21.07
C SER A 117 -5.19 16.31 19.97
N PRO A 118 -5.74 15.83 18.83
CA PRO A 118 -4.94 15.36 17.70
C PRO A 118 -3.94 16.40 17.19
N ALA A 119 -4.39 17.65 17.06
CA ALA A 119 -3.58 18.75 16.53
C ALA A 119 -2.35 19.03 17.40
N LEU A 120 -2.51 19.10 18.72
CA LEU A 120 -1.39 19.33 19.64
C LEU A 120 -0.42 18.15 19.65
N ALA A 121 -0.93 16.92 19.55
CA ALA A 121 -0.09 15.73 19.47
C ALA A 121 0.73 15.70 18.17
N ALA A 122 0.11 16.10 17.05
CA ALA A 122 0.76 16.23 15.75
C ALA A 122 1.83 17.32 15.73
N GLU A 123 1.53 18.51 16.26
CA GLU A 123 2.46 19.64 16.35
C GLU A 123 3.71 19.26 17.17
N ARG A 124 3.52 18.56 18.30
CA ARG A 124 4.64 18.06 19.11
C ARG A 124 5.51 17.07 18.36
N ALA A 125 4.91 16.15 17.60
CA ALA A 125 5.65 15.17 16.82
C ALA A 125 6.46 15.83 15.69
N ALA A 126 5.89 16.83 15.02
CA ALA A 126 6.60 17.59 13.99
C ALA A 126 7.75 18.43 14.59
N ALA A 127 7.49 19.13 15.70
CA ALA A 127 8.53 19.91 16.40
C ALA A 127 9.65 19.04 16.96
N GLU A 128 9.33 17.81 17.41
CA GLU A 128 10.34 16.82 17.80
C GLU A 128 11.23 16.48 16.60
N TYR A 129 10.66 16.28 15.41
CA TYR A 129 11.43 16.00 14.20
C TYR A 129 12.37 17.14 13.80
N ASP A 130 11.88 18.39 13.80
CA ASP A 130 12.65 19.58 13.42
C ASP A 130 13.94 19.76 14.24
N GLN A 131 13.96 19.27 15.50
CA GLN A 131 15.10 19.38 16.39
C GLN A 131 16.28 18.46 16.03
N PHE A 132 16.06 17.43 15.21
CA PHE A 132 17.08 16.39 14.95
C PHE A 132 18.00 16.68 13.77
N GLY A 133 17.73 17.74 12.99
CA GLY A 133 18.52 18.09 11.81
C GLY A 133 18.25 17.19 10.60
N SER A 134 18.75 17.60 9.43
CA SER A 134 18.46 16.96 8.15
C SER A 134 19.24 15.64 7.98
N GLY A 135 18.54 14.51 7.88
CA GLY A 135 19.08 13.25 7.37
C GLY A 135 18.45 11.99 7.97
N GLY A 136 18.20 10.99 7.11
CA GLY A 136 17.72 9.66 7.52
C GLY A 136 16.22 9.46 7.42
N ASP A 137 15.78 8.20 7.52
CA ASP A 137 14.37 7.85 7.49
C ASP A 137 13.71 8.09 8.84
N ILE A 138 12.39 8.27 8.83
CA ILE A 138 11.58 8.55 10.02
C ILE A 138 10.53 7.47 10.17
N ILE A 139 10.27 7.05 11.40
CA ILE A 139 9.10 6.27 11.78
C ILE A 139 8.21 7.10 12.70
N LEU A 140 6.99 7.39 12.25
CA LEU A 140 5.89 7.84 13.10
C LEU A 140 5.11 6.63 13.59
N THR A 141 5.06 6.47 14.91
CA THR A 141 4.30 5.40 15.59
C THR A 141 3.43 6.01 16.67
N THR A 142 2.56 5.20 17.26
CA THR A 142 1.75 5.58 18.42
C THR A 142 2.17 4.76 19.64
N SER A 143 2.08 5.35 20.84
CA SER A 143 2.23 4.59 22.08
C SER A 143 1.15 3.52 22.20
N GLU A 144 1.37 2.48 23.01
CA GLU A 144 0.34 1.46 23.23
C GLU A 144 -0.96 2.11 23.73
N GLY A 145 -2.09 1.72 23.13
CA GLY A 145 -3.38 2.33 23.45
C GLY A 145 -3.80 2.03 24.88
N SER A 146 -4.30 3.05 25.58
CA SER A 146 -5.01 2.87 26.85
C SER A 146 -6.50 2.59 26.61
N ALA A 147 -7.23 2.21 27.66
CA ALA A 147 -8.69 2.00 27.57
C ALA A 147 -9.47 3.24 27.09
N SER A 148 -8.86 4.43 27.14
CA SER A 148 -9.44 5.70 26.68
C SER A 148 -9.08 6.09 25.24
N ALA A 149 -8.27 5.27 24.56
CA ALA A 149 -7.79 5.55 23.22
C ALA A 149 -8.95 5.65 22.21
N LYS A 150 -8.93 6.71 21.40
CA LYS A 150 -9.89 6.95 20.31
C LYS A 150 -9.20 6.72 18.97
N PRO A 151 -9.41 5.57 18.30
CA PRO A 151 -8.67 5.20 17.09
C PRO A 151 -8.70 6.26 15.98
N ARG A 152 -9.87 6.89 15.75
CA ARG A 152 -10.00 7.97 14.75
C ARG A 152 -9.16 9.19 15.09
N SER A 153 -9.18 9.63 16.35
CA SER A 153 -8.38 10.77 16.82
C SER A 153 -6.88 10.48 16.70
N ILE A 154 -6.47 9.25 16.94
CA ILE A 154 -5.08 8.79 16.74
C ILE A 154 -4.70 8.82 15.26
N ALA A 155 -5.56 8.33 14.36
CA ALA A 155 -5.33 8.41 12.93
C ALA A 155 -5.23 9.87 12.45
N THR A 156 -6.09 10.77 12.95
CA THR A 156 -6.02 12.22 12.69
C THR A 156 -4.71 12.84 13.18
N ALA A 157 -4.22 12.45 14.36
CA ALA A 157 -2.95 12.96 14.87
C ALA A 157 -1.77 12.51 13.98
N LEU A 158 -1.76 11.25 13.55
CA LEU A 158 -0.76 10.72 12.62
C LEU A 158 -0.80 11.46 11.28
N SER A 159 -1.97 11.66 10.70
CA SER A 159 -2.10 12.32 9.40
C SER A 159 -1.69 13.80 9.44
N GLN A 160 -2.10 14.52 10.48
CA GLN A 160 -1.66 15.91 10.70
C GLN A 160 -0.15 16.01 10.91
N ALA A 161 0.45 15.06 11.65
CA ALA A 161 1.90 15.01 11.83
C ALA A 161 2.61 14.76 10.49
N VAL A 162 2.08 13.87 9.65
CA VAL A 162 2.61 13.62 8.30
C VAL A 162 2.57 14.90 7.46
N ARG A 163 1.44 15.61 7.40
CA ARG A 163 1.33 16.88 6.65
C ARG A 163 2.35 17.91 7.14
N ALA A 164 2.51 18.05 8.46
CA ALA A 164 3.48 18.98 9.04
C ALA A 164 4.93 18.60 8.69
N VAL A 165 5.30 17.32 8.85
CA VAL A 165 6.65 16.82 8.51
C VAL A 165 6.96 17.03 7.03
N MET A 166 6.03 16.70 6.13
CA MET A 166 6.20 16.87 4.68
C MET A 166 6.21 18.34 4.24
N GLY A 167 5.60 19.24 5.02
CA GLY A 167 5.66 20.68 4.77
C GLY A 167 7.04 21.29 5.03
N SER A 168 7.80 20.70 5.97
CA SER A 168 9.13 21.18 6.36
C SER A 168 10.28 20.39 5.72
N HIS A 169 10.02 19.21 5.15
CA HIS A 169 11.06 18.29 4.67
C HIS A 169 10.74 17.64 3.33
N PRO A 170 11.75 17.38 2.47
CA PRO A 170 11.57 16.78 1.16
C PRO A 170 11.37 15.25 1.25
N VAL A 171 10.22 14.84 1.80
CA VAL A 171 9.83 13.43 1.86
C VAL A 171 9.47 12.94 0.45
N THR A 172 10.17 11.94 -0.05
CA THR A 172 9.92 11.37 -1.39
C THR A 172 9.35 9.95 -1.34
N GLY A 173 9.39 9.31 -0.17
CA GLY A 173 8.85 7.98 0.07
C GLY A 173 7.97 7.96 1.31
N LEU A 174 6.77 7.40 1.18
CA LEU A 174 5.81 7.25 2.26
C LEU A 174 5.40 5.78 2.38
N PHE A 175 5.56 5.20 3.56
CA PHE A 175 5.08 3.86 3.87
C PHE A 175 3.96 3.95 4.89
N LEU A 176 2.79 3.41 4.58
CA LEU A 176 1.60 3.47 5.41
C LEU A 176 1.16 2.05 5.80
N THR A 177 1.04 1.75 7.10
CA THR A 177 0.46 0.49 7.57
C THR A 177 -0.71 0.66 8.53
N GLY A 178 -1.80 -0.05 8.22
CA GLY A 178 -3.12 0.09 8.84
C GLY A 178 -4.10 0.79 7.89
N GLY A 179 -5.31 0.25 7.76
CA GLY A 179 -6.33 0.77 6.83
C GLY A 179 -6.75 2.21 7.18
N ASP A 180 -7.18 2.43 8.42
CA ASP A 180 -7.60 3.74 8.92
C ASP A 180 -6.47 4.78 8.86
N THR A 181 -5.22 4.36 9.11
CA THR A 181 -4.04 5.22 9.00
C THR A 181 -3.76 5.62 7.56
N ALA A 182 -3.78 4.64 6.64
CA ALA A 182 -3.54 4.92 5.23
C ALA A 182 -4.63 5.84 4.66
N GLU A 183 -5.90 5.56 4.97
CA GLU A 183 -7.02 6.41 4.55
C GLU A 183 -6.90 7.83 5.10
N SER A 184 -6.69 7.97 6.42
CA SER A 184 -6.60 9.30 7.04
C SER A 184 -5.42 10.11 6.52
N VAL A 185 -4.25 9.50 6.28
CA VAL A 185 -3.08 10.18 5.73
C VAL A 185 -3.30 10.59 4.29
N LEU A 186 -3.85 9.72 3.43
CA LEU A 186 -4.10 10.05 2.03
C LEU A 186 -5.16 11.15 1.89
N SER A 187 -6.23 11.09 2.69
CA SER A 187 -7.25 12.13 2.77
C SER A 187 -6.66 13.45 3.25
N GLU A 188 -5.83 13.42 4.30
CA GLU A 188 -5.15 14.61 4.82
C GLU A 188 -4.14 15.18 3.83
N LEU A 189 -3.54 14.39 2.94
CA LEU A 189 -2.64 14.90 1.90
C LEU A 189 -3.37 15.24 0.58
N GLU A 190 -4.70 15.12 0.55
CA GLU A 190 -5.54 15.32 -0.63
C GLU A 190 -5.17 14.40 -1.82
N ILE A 191 -4.65 13.21 -1.51
CA ILE A 191 -4.23 12.22 -2.49
C ILE A 191 -5.40 11.30 -2.82
N ASN A 192 -6.05 11.57 -3.95
CA ASN A 192 -7.25 10.85 -4.39
C ASN A 192 -6.97 9.73 -5.40
N SER A 193 -5.74 9.64 -5.91
CA SER A 193 -5.36 8.62 -6.89
C SER A 193 -3.86 8.30 -6.83
N LEU A 194 -3.52 7.07 -7.19
CA LEU A 194 -2.14 6.60 -7.31
C LEU A 194 -1.98 5.82 -8.61
N GLU A 195 -0.88 6.08 -9.31
CA GLU A 195 -0.39 5.20 -10.37
C GLU A 195 0.24 3.96 -9.73
N LEU A 196 -0.32 2.78 -9.97
CA LEU A 196 0.23 1.52 -9.46
C LEU A 196 1.46 1.14 -10.26
N LEU A 197 2.60 0.94 -9.59
CA LEU A 197 3.90 0.71 -10.24
C LEU A 197 4.31 -0.76 -10.14
N SER A 198 4.27 -1.30 -8.93
CA SER A 198 4.76 -2.64 -8.62
C SER A 198 4.24 -3.09 -7.25
N GLU A 199 4.80 -4.16 -6.71
CA GLU A 199 4.62 -4.59 -5.32
C GLU A 199 5.99 -4.90 -4.70
N VAL A 200 6.14 -4.62 -3.40
CA VAL A 200 7.36 -4.98 -2.65
C VAL A 200 7.38 -6.48 -2.36
N GLU A 201 6.21 -6.99 -1.98
CA GLU A 201 5.87 -8.38 -1.72
C GLU A 201 4.39 -8.58 -2.11
N PRO A 202 3.93 -9.82 -2.33
CA PRO A 202 2.54 -10.08 -2.73
C PRO A 202 1.51 -9.35 -1.87
N GLY A 203 0.72 -8.48 -2.50
CA GLY A 203 -0.34 -7.72 -1.84
C GLY A 203 0.13 -6.47 -1.08
N ILE A 204 1.37 -6.01 -1.32
CA ILE A 204 1.94 -4.78 -0.73
C ILE A 204 2.34 -3.85 -1.89
N PRO A 205 1.39 -3.08 -2.41
CA PRO A 205 1.58 -2.30 -3.63
C PRO A 205 2.50 -1.11 -3.40
N VAL A 206 3.24 -0.76 -4.45
CA VAL A 206 3.97 0.48 -4.62
C VAL A 206 3.19 1.32 -5.61
N GLY A 207 2.72 2.47 -5.15
CA GLY A 207 2.06 3.47 -5.96
C GLY A 207 2.85 4.77 -6.02
N ARG A 208 2.39 5.67 -6.89
CA ARG A 208 2.94 7.01 -7.01
C ARG A 208 1.85 8.06 -7.21
N THR A 209 2.01 9.23 -6.61
CA THR A 209 1.18 10.40 -6.92
C THR A 209 1.52 11.02 -8.26
N THR A 210 0.51 11.60 -8.92
CA THR A 210 0.72 12.41 -10.13
C THR A 210 0.95 13.87 -9.75
N GLY A 211 1.74 14.61 -10.55
CA GLY A 211 2.02 16.02 -10.32
C GLY A 211 3.51 16.38 -10.37
N PRO A 212 3.86 17.64 -10.11
CA PRO A 212 5.22 18.16 -10.28
C PRO A 212 6.24 17.63 -9.26
N HIS A 213 5.76 17.14 -8.11
CA HIS A 213 6.60 16.57 -7.05
C HIS A 213 6.03 15.22 -6.63
N PRO A 214 6.19 14.19 -7.48
CA PRO A 214 5.62 12.87 -7.21
C PRO A 214 6.28 12.24 -5.98
N ILE A 215 5.47 11.59 -5.15
CA ILE A 215 5.93 10.78 -4.01
C ILE A 215 5.57 9.32 -4.26
N HIS A 216 6.46 8.43 -3.82
CA HIS A 216 6.18 6.99 -3.79
C HIS A 216 5.44 6.64 -2.52
N ILE A 217 4.38 5.85 -2.65
CA ILE A 217 3.56 5.41 -1.53
C ILE A 217 3.48 3.89 -1.53
N ILE A 218 3.87 3.29 -0.40
CA ILE A 218 3.66 1.87 -0.14
C ILE A 218 2.57 1.75 0.90
N THR A 219 1.54 0.95 0.63
CA THR A 219 0.49 0.66 1.60
C THR A 219 0.53 -0.79 2.02
N LYS A 220 0.30 -1.05 3.31
CA LYS A 220 0.30 -2.41 3.87
C LYS A 220 -0.84 -2.59 4.87
N ALA A 221 -1.53 -3.72 4.79
CA ALA A 221 -2.44 -4.13 5.86
C ALA A 221 -1.67 -4.58 7.13
N GLY A 222 -2.29 -4.42 8.30
CA GLY A 222 -1.60 -4.58 9.60
C GLY A 222 -0.91 -5.92 9.86
N GLY A 223 -1.40 -7.03 9.27
CA GLY A 223 -0.84 -8.39 9.43
C GLY A 223 -0.14 -8.95 8.19
N PHE A 224 0.19 -8.09 7.22
CA PHE A 224 0.77 -8.55 5.95
C PHE A 224 2.30 -8.37 5.95
N GLY A 225 2.94 -9.08 5.02
CA GLY A 225 4.36 -8.97 4.69
C GLY A 225 5.27 -9.83 5.58
N SER A 226 6.44 -10.15 5.05
CA SER A 226 7.47 -10.87 5.79
C SER A 226 7.99 -10.04 6.98
N PRO A 227 8.76 -10.64 7.91
CA PRO A 227 9.45 -9.89 8.96
C PRO A 227 10.40 -8.79 8.43
N HIS A 228 10.79 -8.85 7.16
CA HIS A 228 11.72 -7.90 6.53
C HIS A 228 11.04 -6.84 5.68
N ILE A 229 9.70 -6.78 5.63
CA ILE A 229 8.99 -5.90 4.69
C ILE A 229 9.36 -4.42 4.83
N LEU A 230 9.51 -3.90 6.06
CA LEU A 230 9.89 -2.50 6.27
C LEU A 230 11.33 -2.21 5.84
N LEU A 231 12.24 -3.18 6.00
CA LEU A 231 13.62 -3.07 5.52
C LEU A 231 13.65 -3.03 3.98
N LYS A 232 12.98 -3.98 3.32
CA LYS A 232 12.83 -4.02 1.86
C LYS A 232 12.18 -2.74 1.32
N SER A 233 11.18 -2.23 2.03
CA SER A 233 10.49 -0.99 1.65
C SER A 233 11.40 0.23 1.78
N ALA A 234 12.22 0.30 2.83
CA ALA A 234 13.23 1.36 2.97
C ALA A 234 14.26 1.32 1.84
N GLU A 235 14.80 0.14 1.55
CA GLU A 235 15.75 -0.05 0.45
C GLU A 235 15.12 0.33 -0.90
N LEU A 236 13.89 -0.11 -1.15
CA LEU A 236 13.18 0.19 -2.38
C LEU A 236 12.88 1.69 -2.51
N LEU A 237 12.33 2.34 -1.47
CA LEU A 237 11.99 3.76 -1.52
C LEU A 237 13.23 4.65 -1.70
N ARG A 238 14.37 4.29 -1.10
CA ARG A 238 15.66 4.94 -1.39
C ARG A 238 16.10 4.79 -2.86
N GLY A 239 15.62 3.75 -3.55
CA GLY A 239 15.94 3.45 -4.95
C GLY A 239 14.89 3.88 -5.98
N LEU A 240 13.73 4.42 -5.56
CA LEU A 240 12.64 4.83 -6.44
C LEU A 240 12.53 6.37 -6.52
N TRP A 241 12.90 6.96 -7.67
CA TRP A 241 12.66 8.39 -7.97
C TRP A 241 12.11 8.57 -9.40
N LEU A 242 11.35 9.65 -9.63
CA LEU A 242 10.95 10.13 -10.95
C LEU A 242 11.21 11.60 -11.15
N GLY A 243 11.63 11.91 -12.37
CA GLY A 243 11.55 13.25 -12.93
C GLY A 243 11.12 13.20 -14.38
N ASP A 244 10.67 14.38 -14.80
CA ASP A 244 10.04 14.67 -16.08
C ASP A 244 10.87 14.23 -17.28
N LYS A 245 10.15 13.69 -18.27
CA LYS A 245 10.64 13.63 -19.64
C LYS A 245 10.92 15.07 -20.10
N LYS A 246 12.19 15.41 -20.30
CA LYS A 246 12.54 16.33 -21.39
C LYS A 246 12.41 15.58 -22.70
#